data_AF-A0A6N2RE74-F1
#
_entry.id   AF-A0A6N2RE74-F1
#
_cell.length_a   1.000
_cell.length_b   1.000
_cell.length_c   1.000
_cell.angle_alpha   90.00
_cell.angle_beta   90.00
_cell.angle_gamma   90.00
#
_symmetry.space_group_name_H-M   'P 1'
#
loop_
_entity.id
_entity.type
_entity.pdbx_description
1 polymer ?
#
loop_
_entity_poly.entity_id
_entity_poly.type
_entity_poly.pdbx_seq_one_letter_code
_entity_poly.pdbx_strand_id
1 'polypeptide(L)'
;MIGLLRSFGYAFQGVVACLLGERNFRIHTLAGAMAIAMGAYYRLSGTQWAVLLLAIALVLCCEAVNTAVEAAVDLVSPGEHPLAKLAKDCAAGAVLLAAAGSVGVGFCLFGDLGSLFGFFSLWVASPARAVGSALLLSLCLLYVFCPPWWAKKR
;
A
#
# COMPACT_ATOMS: atom_id res chain seq x y z
N MET A 1 13.03 28.60 7.55
CA MET A 1 12.88 27.29 8.22
C MET A 1 11.45 26.96 8.65
N ILE A 2 10.68 27.90 9.22
CA ILE A 2 9.30 27.64 9.72
C ILE A 2 8.33 27.17 8.63
N GLY A 3 8.44 27.68 7.39
CA GLY A 3 7.59 27.25 6.27
C GLY A 3 7.85 25.83 5.76
N LEU A 4 9.10 25.36 5.80
CA LEU A 4 9.48 24.03 5.32
C LEU A 4 8.93 22.94 6.25
N LEU A 5 9.11 23.09 7.56
CA LEU A 5 8.55 22.18 8.56
C LEU A 5 7.02 22.09 8.48
N ARG A 6 6.36 23.21 8.16
CA ARG A 6 4.90 23.27 7.96
C ARG A 6 4.46 22.51 6.70
N SER A 7 5.21 22.63 5.60
CA SER A 7 4.97 21.85 4.37
C SER A 7 5.09 20.34 4.60
N PHE A 8 6.11 19.89 5.33
CA PHE A 8 6.22 18.48 5.74
C PHE A 8 5.05 18.04 6.63
N GLY A 9 4.58 18.92 7.52
CA GLY A 9 3.38 18.69 8.32
C GLY A 9 2.14 18.42 7.46
N TYR A 10 1.90 19.23 6.43
CA TYR A 10 0.79 19.02 5.49
C TYR A 10 0.93 17.74 4.67
N ALA A 11 2.14 17.44 4.19
CA ALA A 11 2.39 16.19 3.46
C ALA A 11 2.11 14.96 4.33
N PHE A 12 2.56 14.99 5.59
CA PHE A 12 2.29 13.90 6.54
C PHE A 12 0.81 13.76 6.86
N GLN A 13 0.08 14.87 7.02
CA GLN A 13 -1.37 14.85 7.18
C GLN A 13 -2.06 14.21 5.97
N GLY A 14 -1.61 14.49 4.74
CA GLY A 14 -2.12 13.87 3.52
C GLY A 14 -1.92 12.34 3.51
N VAL A 15 -0.72 11.87 3.87
CA VAL A 15 -0.42 10.43 3.97
C VAL A 15 -1.29 9.77 5.03
N VAL A 16 -1.43 10.39 6.21
CA VAL A 16 -2.29 9.88 7.30
C VAL A 16 -3.75 9.85 6.86
N ALA A 17 -4.23 10.87 6.15
CA ALA A 17 -5.59 10.90 5.62
C ALA A 17 -5.85 9.73 4.65
N CYS A 18 -4.93 9.46 3.73
CA CYS A 18 -5.03 8.30 2.82
C CYS A 18 -5.01 6.98 3.60
N LEU A 19 -4.08 6.85 4.56
CA LEU A 19 -3.94 5.64 5.38
C LEU A 19 -5.19 5.31 6.18
N LEU A 20 -5.87 6.31 6.72
CA LEU A 20 -7.03 6.09 7.58
C LEU A 20 -8.36 6.06 6.81
N GLY A 21 -8.46 6.81 5.72
CA GLY A 21 -9.66 6.93 4.89
C GLY A 21 -9.80 5.82 3.86
N GLU A 22 -8.69 5.39 3.25
CA GLU A 22 -8.72 4.48 2.10
C GLU A 22 -8.35 3.04 2.47
N ARG A 23 -9.23 2.10 2.11
CA ARG A 23 -8.97 0.67 2.31
C ARG A 23 -7.86 0.16 1.39
N ASN A 24 -7.85 0.58 0.13
CA ASN A 24 -6.85 0.16 -0.85
C ASN A 24 -5.45 0.66 -0.46
N PHE A 25 -5.33 1.89 0.03
CA PHE A 25 -4.07 2.40 0.60
C PHE A 25 -3.55 1.53 1.75
N ARG A 26 -4.42 1.06 2.64
CA ARG A 26 -4.05 0.11 3.71
C ARG A 26 -3.62 -1.25 3.20
N ILE A 27 -4.28 -1.77 2.15
CA ILE A 27 -3.88 -3.02 1.51
C ILE A 27 -2.48 -2.87 0.88
N HIS A 28 -2.24 -1.81 0.13
CA HIS A 28 -0.95 -1.57 -0.53
C HIS A 28 0.19 -1.33 0.46
N THR A 29 -0.05 -0.60 1.55
CA THR A 29 0.95 -0.43 2.63
C THR A 29 1.28 -1.76 3.32
N LEU A 30 0.27 -2.60 3.60
CA LEU A 30 0.50 -3.92 4.19
C LEU A 30 1.26 -4.84 3.22
N ALA A 31 0.90 -4.84 1.94
CA ALA A 31 1.61 -5.60 0.90
C ALA A 31 3.07 -5.15 0.77
N GLY A 32 3.33 -3.84 0.80
CA GLY A 32 4.68 -3.28 0.81
C GLY A 32 5.48 -3.69 2.04
N ALA A 33 4.88 -3.66 3.24
CA ALA A 33 5.53 -4.11 4.47
C ALA A 33 5.91 -5.60 4.42
N MET A 34 5.03 -6.45 3.87
CA MET A 34 5.30 -7.87 3.66
C MET A 34 6.44 -8.07 2.65
N ALA A 35 6.44 -7.33 1.55
CA ALA A 35 7.50 -7.40 0.54
C ALA A 35 8.86 -6.94 1.09
N ILE A 36 8.89 -5.93 1.98
CA ILE A 36 10.10 -5.52 2.70
C ILE A 36 10.59 -6.65 3.63
N ALA A 37 9.70 -7.30 4.39
CA ALA A 37 10.08 -8.44 5.24
C ALA A 37 10.67 -9.60 4.41
N MET A 38 10.08 -9.89 3.26
CA MET A 38 10.63 -10.86 2.30
C MET A 38 11.98 -10.40 1.73
N GLY A 39 12.15 -9.11 1.40
CA GLY A 39 13.41 -8.55 0.93
C GLY A 39 14.57 -8.76 1.90
N ALA A 40 14.31 -8.63 3.20
CA ALA A 40 15.28 -8.92 4.25
C ALA A 40 15.63 -10.42 4.30
N TYR A 41 14.63 -11.30 4.18
CA TYR A 41 14.84 -12.75 4.16
C TYR A 41 15.66 -13.22 2.95
N TYR A 42 15.34 -12.70 1.76
CA TYR A 42 16.04 -12.99 0.49
C TYR A 42 17.42 -12.34 0.39
N ARG A 43 17.80 -11.51 1.38
CA ARG A 43 19.08 -10.78 1.42
C ARG A 43 19.32 -10.00 0.12
N LEU A 44 18.31 -9.24 -0.29
CA LEU A 44 18.38 -8.44 -1.50
C LEU A 44 19.61 -7.52 -1.51
N SER A 45 20.23 -7.37 -2.68
CA SER A 45 21.31 -6.42 -2.91
C SER A 45 20.80 -4.98 -2.81
N GLY A 46 21.72 -4.01 -2.70
CA GLY A 46 21.34 -2.58 -2.64
C GLY A 46 20.50 -2.12 -3.85
N THR A 47 20.80 -2.63 -5.05
CA THR A 47 20.02 -2.30 -6.25
C THR A 47 18.64 -2.95 -6.24
N GLN A 48 18.52 -4.19 -5.76
CA GLN A 48 17.23 -4.87 -5.61
C GLN A 48 16.34 -4.17 -4.56
N TRP A 49 16.94 -3.70 -3.46
CA TRP A 49 16.24 -2.87 -2.48
C TRP A 49 15.73 -1.55 -3.08
N ALA A 50 16.56 -0.87 -3.85
CA ALA A 50 16.15 0.37 -4.52
C ALA A 50 14.94 0.14 -5.44
N VAL A 51 14.97 -0.93 -6.25
CA VAL A 51 13.85 -1.29 -7.14
C VAL A 51 12.59 -1.65 -6.34
N LEU A 52 12.72 -2.42 -5.26
CA LEU A 52 11.60 -2.80 -4.39
C LEU A 52 10.95 -1.56 -3.76
N LEU A 53 11.75 -0.66 -3.18
CA LEU A 53 11.27 0.55 -2.53
C LEU A 53 10.62 1.51 -3.52
N LEU A 54 11.18 1.64 -4.73
CA LEU A 54 10.59 2.44 -5.80
C LEU A 54 9.24 1.87 -6.26
N ALA A 55 9.12 0.54 -6.40
CA ALA A 55 7.86 -0.10 -6.77
C ALA A 55 6.77 0.15 -5.71
N ILE A 56 7.11 -0.01 -4.42
CA ILE A 56 6.19 0.27 -3.30
C ILE A 56 5.79 1.75 -3.29
N ALA A 57 6.76 2.65 -3.40
CA ALA A 57 6.51 4.09 -3.40
C ALA A 57 5.64 4.53 -4.58
N LEU A 58 5.84 3.95 -5.77
CA LEU A 58 5.04 4.25 -6.96
C LEU A 58 3.58 3.87 -6.74
N VAL A 59 3.29 2.67 -6.24
CA VAL A 59 1.92 2.21 -5.96
C VAL A 59 1.23 3.13 -4.95
N LEU A 60 1.90 3.45 -3.84
CA LEU A 60 1.34 4.34 -2.82
C LEU A 60 1.13 5.76 -3.33
N CYS A 61 2.03 6.27 -4.19
CA CYS A 61 1.87 7.56 -4.84
C CYS A 61 0.65 7.57 -5.76
N CYS A 62 0.51 6.57 -6.63
CA CYS A 62 -0.66 6.44 -7.51
C CYS A 62 -1.96 6.36 -6.72
N GLU A 63 -1.97 5.60 -5.61
CA GLU A 63 -3.14 5.49 -4.75
C GLU A 63 -3.50 6.85 -4.11
N ALA A 64 -2.52 7.59 -3.58
CA ALA A 64 -2.75 8.92 -3.02
C ALA A 64 -3.26 9.92 -4.07
N VAL A 65 -2.71 9.87 -5.29
CA VAL A 65 -3.19 10.69 -6.41
C VAL A 65 -4.61 10.29 -6.80
N ASN A 66 -4.95 8.99 -6.81
CA ASN A 66 -6.32 8.53 -7.04
C ASN A 66 -7.29 9.13 -6.03
N THR A 67 -6.97 9.06 -4.73
CA THR A 67 -7.80 9.67 -3.68
C THR A 67 -7.94 11.18 -3.85
N ALA A 68 -6.87 11.88 -4.26
CA ALA A 68 -6.91 13.31 -4.50
C ALA A 68 -7.81 13.68 -5.70
N VAL A 69 -7.73 12.90 -6.79
CA VAL A 69 -8.59 13.08 -7.97
C VAL A 69 -10.04 12.81 -7.62
N GLU A 70 -10.33 11.71 -6.90
CA GLU A 70 -11.68 11.41 -6.42
C GLU A 70 -12.25 12.56 -5.60
N ALA A 71 -11.52 13.05 -4.61
CA ALA A 71 -11.95 14.16 -3.75
C ALA A 71 -12.21 15.45 -4.54
N ALA A 72 -11.35 15.77 -5.52
CA ALA A 72 -11.51 16.94 -6.37
C ALA A 72 -12.74 16.81 -7.30
N VAL A 73 -12.96 15.63 -7.88
CA VAL A 73 -14.10 15.36 -8.76
C VAL A 73 -15.41 15.34 -7.97
N ASP A 74 -15.44 14.73 -6.79
CA ASP A 74 -16.61 14.69 -5.90
C ASP A 74 -17.04 16.08 -5.44
N LEU A 75 -16.07 16.98 -5.22
CA LEU A 75 -16.34 18.37 -4.86
C LEU A 75 -17.00 19.14 -6.03
N VAL A 76 -16.54 18.92 -7.26
CA VAL A 76 -16.94 19.73 -8.43
C VAL A 76 -18.16 19.15 -9.16
N SER A 77 -18.36 17.83 -9.12
CA SER A 77 -19.46 17.14 -9.80
C SER A 77 -20.15 16.14 -8.86
N PRO A 78 -21.07 16.60 -7.98
CA PRO A 78 -21.80 15.71 -7.07
C PRO A 78 -22.76 14.74 -7.77
N GLY A 79 -23.13 15.02 -9.03
CA GLY A 79 -23.95 14.14 -9.87
C GLY A 79 -23.11 13.34 -10.87
N GLU A 80 -23.72 12.34 -11.50
CA GLU A 80 -23.05 11.56 -12.54
C GLU A 80 -22.77 12.41 -13.78
N HIS A 81 -21.49 12.55 -14.12
CA HIS A 81 -21.04 13.23 -15.33
C HIS A 81 -20.06 12.33 -16.10
N PRO A 82 -20.21 12.16 -17.43
CA PRO A 82 -19.34 11.26 -18.20
C PRO A 82 -17.84 11.57 -18.05
N LEU A 83 -17.46 12.85 -18.01
CA LEU A 83 -16.06 13.25 -17.79
C LEU A 83 -15.58 13.00 -16.36
N ALA A 84 -16.47 13.13 -15.36
CA ALA A 84 -16.13 12.83 -13.96
C ALA A 84 -15.85 11.34 -13.79
N LYS A 85 -16.68 10.50 -14.43
CA LYS A 85 -16.45 9.06 -14.51
C LYS A 85 -15.12 8.74 -15.19
N LEU A 86 -14.85 9.32 -16.36
CA LEU A 86 -13.59 9.11 -17.07
C LEU A 86 -12.36 9.49 -16.20
N ALA A 87 -12.41 10.62 -15.50
CA ALA A 87 -11.31 11.06 -14.64
C ALA A 87 -11.03 10.05 -13.50
N LYS A 88 -12.09 9.57 -12.83
CA LYS A 88 -11.98 8.55 -11.77
C LYS A 88 -11.49 7.21 -12.32
N ASP A 89 -12.04 6.76 -13.45
CA ASP A 89 -11.65 5.51 -14.10
C ASP A 89 -10.16 5.54 -14.53
N CYS A 90 -9.68 6.67 -15.07
CA CYS A 90 -8.27 6.84 -15.41
C CYS A 90 -7.36 6.85 -14.17
N ALA A 91 -7.78 7.49 -13.08
CA ALA A 91 -7.02 7.52 -11.84
C ALA A 91 -6.91 6.12 -11.21
N ALA A 92 -8.01 5.37 -11.14
CA ALA A 92 -8.01 3.98 -10.72
C ALA A 92 -7.20 3.08 -11.67
N GLY A 93 -7.26 3.35 -12.98
CA GLY A 93 -6.44 2.67 -13.99
C GLY A 93 -4.93 2.86 -13.76
N ALA A 94 -4.50 4.05 -13.34
CA ALA A 94 -3.10 4.32 -13.01
C ALA A 94 -2.63 3.49 -11.81
N VAL A 95 -3.46 3.36 -10.76
CA VAL A 95 -3.19 2.46 -9.62
C VAL A 95 -3.04 1.02 -10.09
N LEU A 96 -3.96 0.55 -10.94
CA LEU A 96 -3.93 -0.82 -11.47
C LEU A 96 -2.62 -1.11 -12.23
N LEU A 97 -2.19 -0.19 -13.09
CA LEU A 97 -0.94 -0.33 -13.84
C LEU A 97 0.29 -0.34 -12.92
N ALA A 98 0.33 0.54 -11.92
CA ALA A 98 1.41 0.56 -10.92
C ALA A 98 1.44 -0.74 -10.11
N ALA A 99 0.27 -1.23 -9.68
CA ALA A 99 0.14 -2.48 -8.95
C ALA A 99 0.62 -3.67 -9.80
N ALA A 100 0.21 -3.76 -11.06
CA ALA A 100 0.66 -4.80 -11.98
C ALA A 100 2.18 -4.77 -12.19
N GLY A 101 2.76 -3.57 -12.37
CA GLY A 101 4.21 -3.40 -12.45
C GLY A 101 4.94 -3.86 -11.18
N SER A 102 4.40 -3.52 -10.00
CA SER A 102 4.97 -3.93 -8.72
C SER A 102 4.93 -5.45 -8.51
N VAL A 103 3.90 -6.13 -9.03
CA VAL A 103 3.81 -7.59 -9.05
C VAL A 103 4.89 -8.19 -9.95
N GLY A 104 5.14 -7.60 -11.13
CA GLY A 104 6.25 -7.99 -12.00
C GLY A 104 7.61 -7.88 -11.30
N VAL A 105 7.86 -6.77 -10.60
CA VAL A 105 9.05 -6.58 -9.76
C VAL A 105 9.12 -7.66 -8.68
N GLY A 106 8.02 -7.94 -7.99
CA GLY A 106 7.93 -8.99 -6.98
C GLY A 106 8.31 -10.37 -7.52
N PHE A 107 7.86 -10.73 -8.73
CA PHE A 107 8.26 -11.97 -9.37
C PHE A 107 9.76 -12.02 -9.70
N CYS A 108 10.34 -10.91 -10.17
CA CYS A 108 11.78 -10.85 -10.44
C CYS A 108 12.63 -10.97 -9.16
N LEU A 109 12.15 -10.44 -8.03
CA LEU A 109 12.89 -10.44 -6.76
C LEU A 109 12.67 -11.72 -5.92
N PHE A 110 11.48 -12.30 -5.99
CA PHE A 110 11.04 -13.40 -5.11
C PHE A 110 10.62 -14.65 -5.88
N GLY A 111 11.05 -14.79 -7.14
CA GLY A 111 10.65 -15.87 -8.04
C GLY A 111 11.19 -17.27 -7.68
N ASP A 112 12.10 -17.39 -6.72
CA ASP A 112 12.52 -18.69 -6.20
C ASP A 112 11.46 -19.27 -5.25
N LEU A 113 10.62 -20.17 -5.79
CA LEU A 113 9.58 -20.84 -5.02
C LEU A 113 10.13 -21.60 -3.80
N GLY A 114 11.35 -22.13 -3.87
CA GLY A 114 11.95 -22.86 -2.75
C GLY A 114 12.17 -21.95 -1.55
N SER A 115 12.83 -20.80 -1.77
CA SER A 115 12.99 -19.77 -0.75
C SER A 115 11.66 -19.18 -0.29
N LEU A 116 10.67 -19.07 -1.18
CA LEU A 116 9.34 -18.56 -0.84
C LEU A 116 8.63 -19.49 0.15
N PHE A 117 8.58 -20.79 -0.14
CA PHE A 117 8.04 -21.78 0.78
C PHE A 117 8.86 -21.84 2.07
N GLY A 118 10.18 -21.72 1.97
CA GLY A 118 11.08 -21.59 3.12
C GLY A 118 10.65 -20.44 4.04
N PHE A 119 10.45 -19.25 3.49
CA PHE A 119 9.97 -18.09 4.24
C PHE A 119 8.67 -18.38 4.97
N PHE A 120 7.64 -18.90 4.28
CA PHE A 120 6.35 -19.20 4.90
C PHE A 120 6.43 -20.31 5.94
N SER A 121 7.26 -21.33 5.71
CA SER A 121 7.46 -22.43 6.66
C SER A 121 8.00 -21.94 8.00
N LEU A 122 8.82 -20.89 8.01
CA LEU A 122 9.33 -20.30 9.26
C LEU A 122 8.22 -19.74 10.16
N TRP A 123 7.10 -19.31 9.60
CA TRP A 123 5.99 -18.77 10.37
C TRP A 123 5.09 -19.84 11.00
N VAL A 124 5.20 -21.10 10.55
CA VAL A 124 4.35 -22.21 11.00
C VAL A 124 5.14 -23.39 11.59
N ALA A 125 6.47 -23.36 11.53
CA ALA A 125 7.33 -24.46 11.97
C ALA A 125 7.34 -24.73 13.50
N SER A 126 6.60 -23.96 14.31
CA SER A 126 6.38 -24.29 15.73
C SER A 126 5.01 -23.81 16.17
N PRO A 127 4.33 -24.48 17.14
CA PRO A 127 3.02 -24.05 17.62
C PRO A 127 2.99 -22.59 18.07
N ALA A 128 4.01 -22.11 18.78
CA ALA A 128 4.11 -20.72 19.22
C ALA A 128 4.15 -19.73 18.04
N ARG A 129 4.97 -20.00 17.02
CA ARG A 129 5.04 -19.18 15.78
C ARG A 129 3.73 -19.23 14.99
N ALA A 130 3.05 -20.38 14.93
CA ALA A 130 1.76 -20.53 14.27
C ALA A 130 0.67 -19.70 14.97
N VAL A 131 0.63 -19.71 16.31
CA VAL A 131 -0.28 -18.83 17.08
C VAL A 131 0.07 -17.36 16.85
N GLY A 132 1.37 -17.01 16.87
CA GLY A 132 1.84 -15.66 16.60
C GLY A 132 1.46 -15.16 15.20
N SER A 133 1.57 -16.00 14.18
CA SER A 133 1.20 -15.64 12.80
C SER A 133 -0.31 -15.51 12.62
N ALA A 134 -1.12 -16.32 13.30
CA ALA A 134 -2.57 -16.17 13.32
C ALA A 134 -3.03 -14.87 14.00
N LEU A 135 -2.37 -14.48 15.11
CA LEU A 135 -2.60 -13.20 15.77
C LEU A 135 -2.18 -12.03 14.87
N LEU A 136 -1.00 -12.12 14.24
CA LEU A 136 -0.52 -11.11 13.30
C LEU A 136 -1.50 -10.95 12.12
N LEU A 137 -1.96 -12.05 11.52
CA LEU A 137 -2.95 -12.02 10.45
C LEU A 137 -4.23 -11.32 10.91
N SER A 138 -4.69 -11.63 12.12
CA SER A 138 -5.87 -10.99 12.72
C SER A 138 -5.67 -9.48 12.89
N LEU A 139 -4.49 -9.03 13.33
CA LEU A 139 -4.11 -7.61 13.41
C LEU A 139 -4.05 -6.95 12.03
N CYS A 140 -3.49 -7.63 11.03
CA CYS A 140 -3.46 -7.15 9.64
C CYS A 140 -4.87 -6.98 9.07
N LEU A 141 -5.77 -7.94 9.33
CA LEU A 141 -7.17 -7.85 8.93
C LEU A 141 -7.88 -6.70 9.66
N LEU A 142 -7.68 -6.54 10.97
CA LEU A 142 -8.21 -5.40 11.72
C LEU A 142 -7.71 -4.08 11.15
N TYR A 143 -6.42 -3.97 10.84
CA TYR A 143 -5.84 -2.80 10.20
C TYR A 143 -6.52 -2.47 8.86
N VAL A 144 -6.72 -3.45 7.98
CA VAL A 144 -7.34 -3.25 6.66
C VAL A 144 -8.84 -2.96 6.72
N PHE A 145 -9.59 -3.64 7.59
CA PHE A 145 -11.05 -3.62 7.59
C PHE A 145 -11.68 -2.74 8.66
N CYS A 146 -10.98 -2.48 9.77
CA CYS A 146 -11.45 -1.62 10.85
C CYS A 146 -10.59 -0.34 10.92
N PRO A 147 -10.81 0.64 10.01
CA PRO A 147 -10.21 1.95 10.19
C PRO A 147 -10.71 2.56 11.52
N PRO A 148 -9.93 3.46 12.15
CA PRO A 148 -10.39 4.16 13.33
C PRO A 148 -11.73 4.86 13.05
N TRP A 149 -12.67 4.79 14.00
CA TRP A 149 -14.04 5.30 13.82
C TRP A 149 -14.11 6.79 13.45
N TRP A 150 -13.09 7.56 13.82
CA TRP A 150 -12.98 9.00 13.59
C TRP A 150 -12.40 9.35 12.21
N ALA A 151 -11.97 8.37 11.44
CA ALA A 151 -11.37 8.55 10.11
C ALA A 151 -12.35 8.33 8.94
N LYS A 152 -13.63 8.04 9.20
CA LYS A 152 -14.63 7.94 8.14
C LYS A 152 -14.76 9.29 7.42
N LYS A 153 -14.55 9.28 6.09
CA LYS A 153 -14.85 10.39 5.18
C LYS A 153 -16.25 10.92 5.49
N ARG A 154 -16.35 12.22 5.78
CA ARG A 154 -17.62 12.95 5.71
C ARG A 154 -18.07 13.02 4.26
#